data_AF-A0A0M9GI33-F1
#
_entry.id   AF-A0A0M9GI33-F1
#
_cell.length_a   1.000
_cell.length_b   1.000
_cell.length_c   1.000
_cell.angle_alpha   90.00
_cell.angle_beta   90.00
_cell.angle_gamma   90.00
#
_symmetry.space_group_name_H-M   'P 1'
#
loop_
_entity.id
_entity.type
_entity.pdbx_description
1 polymer ?
#
loop_
_entity_poly.entity_id
_entity_poly.type
_entity_poly.pdbx_seq_one_letter_code
_entity_poly.pdbx_strand_id
1 'polypeptide(L)'
;MGRAEGTNFITRAVYDTTAGGATALPSLFASPSGVQASCTADAVNNAPLSTAVAIGTCEDANEVGQGVKWNLNNSSAAPVQMQPLPPLAALHLVADVETETVAVNQAGIVVGNSISPTGVSSPVYWSAAGAANLLQPPLLGSVDNCNVVDINDAATPSVIGNCPAGVGGLGKNLAVLWTTLTSSYTVLTVPSGASYCEASAINAIGQILGTCYYTGTGSGTPGVYKTVQWPAGGTSAPAVMTTINGSTSLRNSGVAMNASGQITGNRVKAGGLTGPFVWDPATGTNGIPIPLLSGSSQAVAKAISNNGIVVGCGEVNGESEAFAYHLTGATLIPITSLGAGGNDCADAISPNGAYTAGISEDASVSQQGDGVVANTP
;
A
#
# COMPACT_ATOMS: atom_id res chain seq x y z
N MET A 1 -39.06 20.36 9.68
CA MET A 1 -39.48 19.90 8.34
C MET A 1 -38.45 18.89 7.89
N GLY A 2 -38.80 17.62 7.97
CA GLY A 2 -37.90 16.53 7.57
C GLY A 2 -37.74 16.45 6.05
N ARG A 3 -36.56 16.04 5.62
CA ARG A 3 -36.31 15.44 4.30
C ARG A 3 -35.24 14.36 4.43
N ALA A 4 -35.73 13.13 4.25
CA ALA A 4 -35.08 11.95 3.69
C ALA A 4 -33.69 11.54 4.21
N GLU A 5 -33.70 10.56 5.12
CA GLU A 5 -32.70 9.49 5.14
C GLU A 5 -32.70 8.77 3.79
N GLY A 6 -31.52 8.60 3.20
CA GLY A 6 -31.30 7.86 1.96
C GLY A 6 -29.86 7.37 1.89
N THR A 7 -29.72 6.04 2.05
CA THR A 7 -28.52 5.19 1.91
C THR A 7 -27.38 5.40 2.90
N ASN A 8 -27.58 4.97 4.16
CA ASN A 8 -26.47 4.55 5.02
C ASN A 8 -25.84 3.29 4.39
N PHE A 9 -24.78 3.46 3.61
CA PHE A 9 -23.85 2.36 3.40
C PHE A 9 -23.16 2.13 4.75
N ILE A 10 -23.62 1.14 5.52
CA ILE A 10 -22.79 0.59 6.58
C ILE A 10 -21.63 -0.04 5.85
N THR A 11 -20.47 0.62 5.83
CA THR A 11 -19.26 0.03 5.28
C THR A 11 -18.97 -1.20 6.12
N ARG A 12 -19.08 -2.36 5.48
CA ARG A 12 -18.79 -3.66 6.07
C ARG A 12 -17.54 -4.18 5.40
N ALA A 13 -16.60 -4.65 6.21
CA ALA A 13 -15.48 -5.43 5.71
C ALA A 13 -16.00 -6.74 5.11
N VAL A 14 -15.47 -7.15 3.95
CA VAL A 14 -15.91 -8.34 3.22
C VAL A 14 -14.70 -9.15 2.77
N TYR A 15 -14.79 -10.47 2.87
CA TYR A 15 -13.81 -11.41 2.36
C TYR A 15 -14.47 -12.32 1.32
N ASP A 16 -13.99 -12.31 0.07
CA ASP A 16 -14.48 -13.21 -0.97
C ASP A 16 -13.78 -14.57 -0.88
N THR A 17 -14.59 -15.63 -0.88
CA THR A 17 -14.09 -17.00 -0.95
C THR A 17 -14.23 -17.49 -2.39
N THR A 18 -13.26 -18.25 -2.87
CA THR A 18 -13.22 -18.85 -4.23
C THR A 18 -14.47 -19.67 -4.62
N ALA A 19 -15.43 -19.85 -3.72
CA ALA A 19 -16.72 -20.49 -3.95
C ALA A 19 -17.86 -19.51 -4.35
N GLY A 20 -17.54 -18.26 -4.73
CA GLY A 20 -18.50 -17.33 -5.35
C GLY A 20 -19.40 -16.60 -4.35
N GLY A 21 -18.85 -16.28 -3.16
CA GLY A 21 -19.59 -15.61 -2.11
C GLY A 21 -18.70 -14.75 -1.23
N ALA A 22 -19.08 -13.47 -1.12
CA ALA A 22 -18.56 -12.50 -0.18
C ALA A 22 -19.08 -12.79 1.24
N THR A 23 -18.16 -13.02 2.18
CA THR A 23 -18.47 -13.15 3.61
C THR A 23 -18.24 -11.81 4.30
N ALA A 24 -19.28 -11.24 4.91
CA ALA A 24 -19.12 -10.06 5.74
C ALA A 24 -18.32 -10.40 7.01
N LEU A 25 -17.28 -9.62 7.29
CA LEU A 25 -16.48 -9.75 8.49
C LEU A 25 -17.18 -9.04 9.67
N PRO A 26 -17.10 -9.60 10.89
CA PRO A 26 -17.79 -9.05 12.05
C PRO A 26 -17.17 -7.72 12.51
N SER A 27 -18.01 -6.84 13.06
CA SER A 27 -17.58 -5.57 13.62
C SER A 27 -16.88 -5.74 14.98
N LEU A 28 -16.08 -4.76 15.38
CA LEU A 28 -15.46 -4.71 16.70
C LEU A 28 -16.50 -4.53 17.82
N PHE A 29 -17.49 -3.67 17.56
CA PHE A 29 -18.55 -3.32 18.49
C PHE A 29 -19.92 -3.46 17.83
N ALA A 30 -20.91 -3.82 18.64
CA ALA A 30 -22.32 -3.71 18.31
C ALA A 30 -23.06 -3.06 19.48
N SER A 31 -23.91 -2.07 19.18
CA SER A 31 -24.68 -1.37 20.18
C SER A 31 -25.66 -2.32 20.91
N PRO A 32 -26.18 -1.94 22.09
CA PRO A 32 -27.24 -2.71 22.75
C PRO A 32 -28.51 -2.89 21.90
N SER A 33 -28.73 -2.03 20.89
CA SER A 33 -29.82 -2.14 19.92
C SER A 33 -29.49 -3.00 18.69
N GLY A 34 -28.29 -3.61 18.65
CA GLY A 34 -27.85 -4.51 17.58
C GLY A 34 -27.29 -3.81 16.35
N VAL A 35 -27.02 -2.49 16.42
CA VAL A 35 -26.40 -1.75 15.32
C VAL A 35 -24.91 -2.03 15.34
N GLN A 36 -24.37 -2.52 14.22
CA GLN A 36 -22.95 -2.84 14.08
C GLN A 36 -22.15 -1.57 13.76
N ALA A 37 -20.99 -1.43 14.39
CA ALA A 37 -20.02 -0.38 14.08
C ALA A 37 -19.51 -0.49 12.64
N SER A 38 -19.14 0.65 12.04
CA SER A 38 -18.56 0.70 10.71
C SER A 38 -17.18 0.04 10.69
N CYS A 39 -16.86 -0.71 9.62
CA CYS A 39 -15.56 -1.34 9.45
C CYS A 39 -15.11 -1.38 7.98
N THR A 40 -13.80 -1.25 7.76
CA THR A 40 -13.12 -1.45 6.48
C THR A 40 -12.07 -2.55 6.60
N ALA A 41 -11.85 -3.32 5.53
CA ALA A 41 -10.71 -4.21 5.41
C ALA A 41 -9.72 -3.59 4.42
N ASP A 42 -8.45 -3.53 4.83
CA ASP A 42 -7.43 -2.76 4.12
C ASP A 42 -6.35 -3.68 3.52
N ALA A 43 -5.95 -4.74 4.23
CA ALA A 43 -4.97 -5.70 3.73
C ALA A 43 -5.22 -7.12 4.24
N VAL A 44 -4.68 -8.11 3.52
CA VAL A 44 -4.68 -9.52 3.88
C VAL A 44 -3.29 -10.09 3.67
N ASN A 45 -2.81 -10.92 4.60
CA ASN A 45 -1.54 -11.61 4.40
C ASN A 45 -1.69 -12.79 3.43
N ASN A 46 -0.59 -13.21 2.80
CA ASN A 46 -0.60 -14.31 1.83
C ASN A 46 -0.48 -15.69 2.52
N ALA A 47 -1.07 -15.84 3.71
CA ALA A 47 -1.02 -17.07 4.48
C ALA A 47 -2.11 -18.06 4.05
N PRO A 48 -1.89 -19.38 4.21
CA PRO A 48 -2.95 -20.35 3.98
C PRO A 48 -4.13 -20.04 4.89
N LEU A 49 -5.35 -20.36 4.45
CA LEU A 49 -6.59 -19.98 5.16
C LEU A 49 -6.59 -20.36 6.65
N SER A 50 -5.89 -21.44 7.04
CA SER A 50 -5.71 -21.87 8.43
C SER A 50 -5.02 -20.84 9.34
N THR A 51 -4.24 -19.93 8.77
CA THR A 51 -3.46 -18.87 9.46
C THR A 51 -3.62 -17.49 8.81
N ALA A 52 -4.52 -17.37 7.83
CA ALA A 52 -4.74 -16.14 7.10
C ALA A 52 -5.36 -15.07 8.00
N VAL A 53 -4.88 -13.85 7.82
CA VAL A 53 -5.24 -12.69 8.61
C VAL A 53 -5.60 -11.56 7.66
N ALA A 54 -6.76 -10.94 7.90
CA ALA A 54 -7.07 -9.63 7.34
C ALA A 54 -6.92 -8.56 8.44
N ILE A 55 -6.51 -7.36 8.03
CA ILE A 55 -6.45 -6.17 8.88
C ILE A 55 -7.31 -5.07 8.31
N GLY A 56 -7.67 -4.12 9.16
CA GLY A 56 -8.30 -2.89 8.73
C GLY A 56 -8.72 -2.04 9.92
N THR A 57 -9.79 -1.26 9.75
CA THR A 57 -10.25 -0.31 10.78
C THR A 57 -11.72 -0.57 11.12
N CYS A 58 -12.06 -0.50 12.40
CA CYS A 58 -13.43 -0.50 12.90
C CYS A 58 -13.64 0.61 13.92
N GLU A 59 -14.85 1.14 14.01
CA GLU A 59 -15.23 2.02 15.12
C GLU A 59 -15.42 1.23 16.42
N ASP A 60 -15.01 1.82 17.55
CA ASP A 60 -15.31 1.33 18.88
C ASP A 60 -16.66 1.84 19.41
N ALA A 61 -16.95 1.62 20.69
CA ALA A 61 -18.19 2.07 21.32
C ALA A 61 -18.32 3.61 21.44
N ASN A 62 -17.25 4.36 21.18
CA ASN A 62 -17.18 5.81 21.23
C ASN A 62 -17.08 6.44 19.84
N GLU A 63 -17.30 5.66 18.78
CA GLU A 63 -17.14 6.11 17.38
C GLU A 63 -15.70 6.52 17.03
N VAL A 64 -14.71 5.97 17.75
CA VAL A 64 -13.28 6.19 17.47
C VAL A 64 -12.75 5.04 16.62
N GLY A 65 -12.01 5.36 15.56
CA GLY A 65 -11.37 4.38 14.70
C GLY A 65 -10.34 3.55 15.47
N GLN A 66 -10.40 2.23 15.29
CA GLN A 66 -9.45 1.29 15.88
C GLN A 66 -8.99 0.33 14.82
N GLY A 67 -7.67 0.14 14.75
CA GLY A 67 -7.05 -0.95 14.04
C GLY A 67 -7.60 -2.28 14.52
N VAL A 68 -7.91 -3.18 13.59
CA VAL A 68 -8.48 -4.49 13.89
C VAL A 68 -7.81 -5.57 13.06
N LYS A 69 -7.91 -6.79 13.58
CA LYS A 69 -7.39 -7.99 12.94
C LYS A 69 -8.43 -9.11 12.97
N TRP A 70 -8.79 -9.62 11.80
CA TRP A 70 -9.64 -10.79 11.62
C TRP A 70 -8.82 -12.03 11.31
N ASN A 71 -9.08 -13.12 12.03
CA ASN A 71 -8.53 -14.44 11.68
C ASN A 71 -9.48 -15.10 10.69
N LEU A 72 -9.03 -15.31 9.45
CA LEU A 72 -9.90 -15.79 8.37
C LEU A 72 -10.20 -17.29 8.45
N ASN A 73 -9.46 -18.03 9.29
CA ASN A 73 -9.81 -19.40 9.67
C ASN A 73 -11.09 -19.50 10.53
N ASN A 74 -11.56 -18.36 11.06
CA ASN A 74 -12.83 -18.22 11.77
C ASN A 74 -13.42 -16.84 11.50
N SER A 75 -13.91 -16.63 10.28
CA SER A 75 -14.49 -15.36 9.80
C SER A 75 -15.76 -14.91 10.54
N SER A 76 -16.27 -15.70 11.48
CA SER A 76 -17.42 -15.35 12.35
C SER A 76 -17.03 -14.81 13.72
N ALA A 77 -15.76 -14.96 14.13
CA ALA A 77 -15.29 -14.46 15.41
C ALA A 77 -15.05 -12.95 15.34
N ALA A 78 -15.41 -12.24 16.42
CA ALA A 78 -15.12 -10.82 16.55
C ALA A 78 -13.61 -10.54 16.34
N PRO A 79 -13.26 -9.40 15.69
CA PRO A 79 -11.87 -9.06 15.47
C PRO A 79 -11.13 -8.81 16.77
N VAL A 80 -9.81 -9.00 16.73
CA VAL A 80 -8.91 -8.53 17.79
C VAL A 80 -8.65 -7.05 17.54
N GLN A 81 -8.94 -6.20 18.53
CA GLN A 81 -8.58 -4.79 18.50
C GLN A 81 -7.07 -4.61 18.70
N MET A 82 -6.46 -3.80 17.83
CA MET A 82 -5.09 -3.33 17.97
C MET A 82 -5.09 -2.18 18.97
N GLN A 83 -4.67 -2.46 20.20
CA GLN A 83 -4.74 -1.52 21.31
C GLN A 83 -3.79 -0.34 21.09
N PRO A 84 -4.19 0.88 21.46
CA PRO A 84 -3.28 2.03 21.45
C PRO A 84 -2.14 1.88 22.46
N LEU A 85 -1.11 2.70 22.32
CA LEU A 85 0.00 2.75 23.26
C LEU A 85 -0.48 3.14 24.68
N PRO A 86 -0.01 2.44 25.73
CA PRO A 86 -0.35 2.79 27.10
C PRO A 86 0.34 4.09 27.54
N PRO A 87 -0.09 4.69 28.66
CA PRO A 87 0.59 5.86 29.20
C PRO A 87 2.08 5.60 29.43
N LEU A 88 2.89 6.63 29.27
CA LEU A 88 4.35 6.66 29.37
C LEU A 88 5.10 5.90 28.27
N ALA A 89 4.39 5.16 27.39
CA ALA A 89 4.99 4.72 26.14
C ALA A 89 5.25 5.95 25.24
N ALA A 90 6.38 5.95 24.54
CA ALA A 90 6.85 7.10 23.74
C ALA A 90 6.97 8.44 24.53
N LEU A 91 7.02 8.40 25.87
CA LEU A 91 7.01 9.57 26.78
C LEU A 91 5.68 10.35 26.84
N HIS A 92 4.59 9.82 26.26
CA HIS A 92 3.27 10.43 26.37
C HIS A 92 2.70 10.26 27.78
N LEU A 93 2.26 11.35 28.43
CA LEU A 93 1.73 11.30 29.81
C LEU A 93 0.34 10.66 29.91
N VAL A 94 -0.33 10.48 28.77
CA VAL A 94 -1.65 9.87 28.63
C VAL A 94 -1.57 8.72 27.63
N ALA A 95 -2.54 7.79 27.69
CA ALA A 95 -2.67 6.77 26.68
C ALA A 95 -3.05 7.39 25.34
N ASP A 96 -2.62 6.75 24.26
CA ASP A 96 -3.18 7.00 22.94
C ASP A 96 -4.63 6.50 22.88
N VAL A 97 -5.39 6.96 21.89
CA VAL A 97 -6.86 6.74 21.82
C VAL A 97 -7.31 6.13 20.50
N GLU A 98 -6.52 6.24 19.45
CA GLU A 98 -6.86 5.78 18.10
C GLU A 98 -5.70 4.95 17.55
N THR A 99 -6.02 3.98 16.69
CA THR A 99 -5.01 3.14 16.03
C THR A 99 -5.35 2.95 14.56
N GLU A 100 -4.32 2.92 13.73
CA GLU A 100 -4.42 2.69 12.29
C GLU A 100 -3.49 1.54 11.92
N THR A 101 -4.02 0.52 11.23
CA THR A 101 -3.20 -0.58 10.70
C THR A 101 -2.81 -0.29 9.26
N VAL A 102 -1.54 -0.55 8.93
CA VAL A 102 -1.00 -0.26 7.60
C VAL A 102 -0.68 -1.55 6.85
N ALA A 103 0.04 -2.47 7.48
CA ALA A 103 0.51 -3.68 6.82
C ALA A 103 0.54 -4.87 7.79
N VAL A 104 0.47 -6.08 7.22
CA VAL A 104 0.53 -7.35 7.95
C VAL A 104 1.42 -8.32 7.21
N ASN A 105 2.36 -8.95 7.92
CA ASN A 105 3.24 -9.95 7.32
C ASN A 105 2.67 -11.37 7.40
N GLN A 106 3.37 -12.32 6.79
CA GLN A 106 3.01 -13.73 6.75
C GLN A 106 2.88 -14.38 8.13
N ALA A 107 3.60 -13.88 9.14
CA ALA A 107 3.51 -14.35 10.52
C ALA A 107 2.30 -13.75 11.28
N GLY A 108 1.53 -12.87 10.65
CA GLY A 108 0.39 -12.18 11.27
C GLY A 108 0.80 -11.05 12.21
N ILE A 109 2.04 -10.55 12.08
CA ILE A 109 2.50 -9.34 12.76
C ILE A 109 1.95 -8.14 12.00
N VAL A 110 1.25 -7.27 12.71
CA VAL A 110 0.63 -6.06 12.15
C VAL A 110 1.50 -4.87 12.51
N VAL A 111 1.64 -3.93 11.59
CA VAL A 111 2.32 -2.64 11.84
C VAL A 111 1.41 -1.49 11.45
N GLY A 112 1.65 -0.33 12.05
CA GLY A 112 0.87 0.87 11.80
C GLY A 112 1.15 1.95 12.82
N ASN A 113 0.13 2.72 13.16
CA ASN A 113 0.26 3.93 13.97
C ASN A 113 -0.66 3.87 15.19
N SER A 114 -0.16 4.39 16.31
CA SER A 114 -0.93 4.69 17.52
C SER A 114 -1.04 6.20 17.65
N ILE A 115 -2.23 6.73 17.91
CA ILE A 115 -2.54 8.15 17.80
C ILE A 115 -3.01 8.68 19.14
N SER A 116 -2.28 9.69 19.64
CA SER A 116 -2.60 10.39 20.89
C SER A 116 -3.91 11.18 20.80
N PRO A 117 -4.53 11.57 21.93
CA PRO A 117 -5.70 12.46 21.94
C PRO A 117 -5.49 13.81 21.21
N THR A 118 -4.25 14.21 21.01
CA THR A 118 -3.86 15.44 20.31
C THR A 118 -3.54 15.23 18.83
N GLY A 119 -3.67 14.01 18.31
CA GLY A 119 -3.38 13.66 16.91
C GLY A 119 -1.91 13.40 16.60
N VAL A 120 -1.02 13.34 17.60
CA VAL A 120 0.37 12.90 17.41
C VAL A 120 0.39 11.39 17.18
N SER A 121 0.97 10.97 16.05
CA SER A 121 1.12 9.57 15.67
C SER A 121 2.46 8.99 16.14
N SER A 122 2.46 7.76 16.62
CA SER A 122 3.62 6.95 16.98
C SER A 122 3.63 5.62 16.20
N PRO A 123 4.75 5.24 15.58
CA PRO A 123 4.87 4.01 14.81
C PRO A 123 4.93 2.81 15.76
N VAL A 124 4.09 1.81 15.50
CA VAL A 124 3.94 0.65 16.38
C VAL A 124 3.83 -0.65 15.59
N TYR A 125 4.04 -1.75 16.31
CA TYR A 125 3.68 -3.08 15.85
C TYR A 125 2.83 -3.79 16.89
N TRP A 126 1.95 -4.67 16.40
CA TRP A 126 1.11 -5.54 17.20
C TRP A 126 1.41 -7.00 16.87
N SER A 127 1.62 -7.78 17.91
CA SER A 127 1.70 -9.24 17.80
C SER A 127 0.29 -9.87 17.79
N ALA A 128 0.23 -11.20 17.90
CA ALA A 128 -1.03 -11.94 17.89
C ALA A 128 -2.09 -11.41 18.88
N ALA A 129 -1.65 -10.91 20.06
CA ALA A 129 -2.51 -10.52 21.17
C ALA A 129 -3.05 -9.08 21.12
N GLY A 130 -2.67 -8.27 20.12
CA GLY A 130 -3.22 -6.91 19.94
C GLY A 130 -2.65 -5.83 20.86
N ALA A 131 -1.66 -6.12 21.72
CA ALA A 131 -0.97 -5.09 22.49
C ALA A 131 0.05 -4.32 21.64
N ALA A 132 0.01 -2.98 21.67
CA ALA A 132 0.95 -2.13 20.94
C ALA A 132 2.36 -2.22 21.52
N ASN A 133 3.35 -2.24 20.63
CA ASN A 133 4.76 -2.11 20.94
C ASN A 133 5.35 -0.99 20.08
N LEU A 134 6.09 -0.09 20.70
CA LEU A 134 6.69 1.05 20.00
C LEU A 134 7.86 0.61 19.11
N LEU A 135 7.82 1.03 17.84
CA LEU A 135 8.98 0.99 16.95
C LEU A 135 9.94 2.13 17.34
N GLN A 136 11.15 1.77 17.75
CA GLN A 136 12.02 2.68 18.49
C GLN A 136 12.63 3.79 17.60
N PRO A 137 12.72 5.04 18.08
CA PRO A 137 13.56 6.05 17.42
C PRO A 137 15.05 5.78 17.68
N PRO A 138 15.96 6.41 16.92
CA PRO A 138 17.35 6.55 17.36
C PRO A 138 17.42 7.38 18.65
N LEU A 139 18.50 7.21 19.42
CA LEU A 139 18.66 7.78 20.77
C LEU A 139 18.40 9.29 20.88
N LEU A 140 18.65 10.04 19.81
CA LEU A 140 18.48 11.50 19.74
C LEU A 140 17.40 11.93 18.72
N GLY A 141 16.59 11.00 18.22
CA GLY A 141 15.50 11.27 17.28
C GLY A 141 14.13 11.28 17.95
N SER A 142 13.16 11.91 17.29
CA SER A 142 11.74 11.77 17.66
C SER A 142 11.08 10.68 16.80
N VAL A 143 10.02 10.07 17.34
CA VAL A 143 9.06 9.20 16.63
C VAL A 143 7.77 9.92 16.25
N ASP A 144 7.61 11.17 16.66
CA ASP A 144 6.36 11.89 16.48
C ASP A 144 6.05 12.07 14.99
N ASN A 145 4.85 11.65 14.60
CA ASN A 145 4.34 11.70 13.24
C ASN A 145 5.17 10.91 12.23
N CYS A 146 5.92 9.91 12.69
CA CYS A 146 6.45 8.87 11.82
C CYS A 146 5.32 7.95 11.36
N ASN A 147 5.15 7.82 10.04
CA ASN A 147 4.17 6.91 9.47
C ASN A 147 4.84 5.62 9.05
N VAL A 148 4.38 4.49 9.58
CA VAL A 148 4.76 3.18 9.07
C VAL A 148 4.19 3.00 7.67
N VAL A 149 4.93 2.30 6.80
CA VAL A 149 4.54 2.07 5.40
C VAL A 149 4.35 0.58 5.12
N ASP A 150 5.27 -0.27 5.55
CA ASP A 150 5.24 -1.69 5.17
C ASP A 150 6.15 -2.53 6.09
N ILE A 151 5.91 -3.85 6.12
CA ILE A 151 6.67 -4.86 6.87
C ILE A 151 6.96 -6.07 5.97
N ASN A 152 8.18 -6.59 6.01
CA ASN A 152 8.51 -7.78 5.22
C ASN A 152 8.15 -9.10 5.91
N ASP A 153 8.14 -10.17 5.10
CA ASP A 153 7.85 -11.55 5.53
C ASP A 153 9.05 -12.32 6.09
N ALA A 154 10.14 -11.62 6.45
CA ALA A 154 11.31 -12.28 7.04
C ALA A 154 10.99 -12.78 8.46
N ALA A 155 11.67 -13.87 8.87
CA ALA A 155 11.51 -14.43 10.22
C ALA A 155 11.84 -13.41 11.33
N THR A 156 12.81 -12.54 11.07
CA THR A 156 13.05 -11.31 11.83
C THR A 156 12.65 -10.14 10.94
N PRO A 157 11.40 -9.67 11.04
CA PRO A 157 10.88 -8.74 10.05
C PRO A 157 11.51 -7.36 10.21
N SER A 158 11.73 -6.72 9.07
CA SER A 158 12.09 -5.32 8.95
C SER A 158 10.86 -4.51 8.60
N VAL A 159 10.80 -3.28 9.11
CA VAL A 159 9.71 -2.33 8.90
C VAL A 159 10.26 -1.08 8.26
N ILE A 160 9.54 -0.52 7.29
CA ILE A 160 9.87 0.78 6.69
C ILE A 160 8.83 1.83 7.08
N GLY A 161 9.25 3.08 7.05
CA GLY A 161 8.36 4.21 7.30
C GLY A 161 8.90 5.50 6.72
N ASN A 162 8.12 6.55 6.90
CA ASN A 162 8.44 7.91 6.51
C ASN A 162 8.29 8.81 7.75
N CYS A 163 9.42 9.29 8.27
CA CYS A 163 9.50 10.08 9.50
C CYS A 163 9.79 11.56 9.22
N PRO A 164 9.22 12.52 9.95
CA PRO A 164 9.59 13.92 9.79
C PRO A 164 11.08 14.13 10.04
N ALA A 165 11.74 14.85 9.14
CA ALA A 165 13.19 15.10 9.23
C ALA A 165 13.63 16.00 10.41
N GLY A 166 12.71 16.39 11.30
CA GLY A 166 12.96 17.32 12.40
C GLY A 166 13.27 18.75 11.94
N VAL A 167 13.71 19.57 12.90
CA VAL A 167 14.09 20.97 12.68
C VAL A 167 15.37 21.01 11.82
N GLY A 168 15.20 21.28 10.51
CA GLY A 168 16.30 21.34 9.54
C GLY A 168 16.01 20.63 8.21
N GLY A 169 15.08 19.66 8.19
CA GLY A 169 14.71 18.94 6.97
C GLY A 169 13.57 19.55 6.16
N LEU A 170 13.32 20.85 6.33
CA LEU A 170 12.37 21.66 5.54
C LEU A 170 10.92 21.10 5.53
N GLY A 171 10.49 20.40 6.59
CA GLY A 171 9.15 19.82 6.69
C GLY A 171 8.92 18.59 5.80
N LYS A 172 9.99 17.94 5.34
CA LYS A 172 9.92 16.75 4.48
C LYS A 172 10.13 15.48 5.28
N ASN A 173 9.52 14.39 4.84
CA ASN A 173 9.72 13.09 5.43
C ASN A 173 11.06 12.47 4.97
N LEU A 174 11.69 11.73 5.87
CA LEU A 174 12.83 10.86 5.66
C LEU A 174 12.31 9.43 5.57
N ALA A 175 12.65 8.72 4.51
CA ALA A 175 12.51 7.29 4.46
C ALA A 175 13.41 6.62 5.52
N VAL A 176 12.83 5.75 6.35
CA VAL A 176 13.52 5.07 7.46
C VAL A 176 13.31 3.56 7.41
N LEU A 177 14.20 2.84 8.09
CA LEU A 177 14.21 1.39 8.21
C LEU A 177 14.44 0.97 9.67
N TRP A 178 13.49 0.25 10.25
CA TRP A 178 13.70 -0.59 11.42
C TRP A 178 14.15 -1.97 10.94
N THR A 179 15.43 -2.29 11.12
CA THR A 179 15.99 -3.58 10.67
C THR A 179 15.34 -4.78 11.37
N THR A 180 14.93 -4.59 12.63
CA THR A 180 14.11 -5.51 13.42
C THR A 180 13.08 -4.70 14.21
N LEU A 181 12.02 -5.37 14.69
CA LEU A 181 10.96 -4.76 15.51
C LEU A 181 11.44 -4.08 16.81
N THR A 182 12.63 -4.44 17.29
CA THR A 182 13.20 -3.91 18.54
C THR A 182 14.39 -2.97 18.30
N SER A 183 14.89 -2.88 17.07
CA SER A 183 15.96 -1.95 16.71
C SER A 183 15.43 -0.52 16.63
N SER A 184 16.30 0.46 16.86
CA SER A 184 16.03 1.85 16.43
C SER A 184 16.07 1.94 14.91
N TYR A 185 15.27 2.83 14.32
CA TYR A 185 15.37 3.05 12.88
C TYR A 185 16.69 3.71 12.45
N THR A 186 17.08 3.44 11.21
CA THR A 186 18.10 4.18 10.47
C THR A 186 17.47 4.93 9.31
N VAL A 187 18.00 6.10 8.96
CA VAL A 187 17.57 6.85 7.77
C VAL A 187 18.15 6.18 6.51
N LEU A 188 17.31 5.94 5.51
CA LEU A 188 17.75 5.41 4.21
C LEU A 188 18.60 6.44 3.46
N THR A 189 19.64 5.96 2.76
CA THR A 189 20.57 6.85 2.05
C THR A 189 19.87 7.61 0.93
N VAL A 190 20.00 8.93 0.88
CA VAL A 190 19.49 9.76 -0.20
C VAL A 190 20.54 9.80 -1.34
N PRO A 191 20.18 9.50 -2.61
CA PRO A 191 21.12 9.54 -3.72
C PRO A 191 21.57 10.97 -4.02
N SER A 192 22.78 11.09 -4.59
CA SER A 192 23.36 12.41 -4.91
C SER A 192 22.44 13.25 -5.78
N GLY A 193 22.26 14.52 -5.40
CA GLY A 193 21.38 15.48 -6.08
C GLY A 193 19.91 15.41 -5.69
N ALA A 194 19.44 14.34 -5.03
CA ALA A 194 18.10 14.30 -4.48
C ALA A 194 18.04 15.13 -3.18
N SER A 195 16.88 15.74 -2.94
CA SER A 195 16.62 16.53 -1.74
C SER A 195 16.07 15.67 -0.60
N TYR A 196 15.25 14.67 -0.92
CA TYR A 196 14.65 13.73 0.01
C TYR A 196 14.09 12.53 -0.74
N CYS A 197 13.76 11.47 -0.02
CA CYS A 197 13.11 10.29 -0.56
C CYS A 197 12.06 9.78 0.42
N GLU A 198 11.07 9.08 -0.13
CA GLU A 198 10.02 8.39 0.62
C GLU A 198 10.04 6.91 0.26
N ALA A 199 9.93 6.04 1.27
CA ALA A 199 9.77 4.60 1.06
C ALA A 199 8.29 4.27 0.84
N SER A 200 8.02 3.24 0.04
CA SER A 200 6.65 2.86 -0.33
C SER A 200 6.36 1.36 -0.24
N ALA A 201 7.37 0.48 -0.30
CA ALA A 201 7.18 -0.96 -0.11
C ALA A 201 8.51 -1.65 0.25
N ILE A 202 8.45 -2.80 0.93
CA ILE A 202 9.60 -3.66 1.22
C ILE A 202 9.28 -5.11 0.83
N ASN A 203 10.17 -5.78 0.10
CA ASN A 203 9.96 -7.19 -0.25
C ASN A 203 10.52 -8.15 0.81
N ALA A 204 10.23 -9.45 0.66
CA ALA A 204 10.62 -10.50 1.60
C ALA A 204 12.13 -10.59 1.88
N ILE A 205 12.98 -10.20 0.93
CA ILE A 205 14.44 -10.18 1.13
C ILE A 205 14.97 -8.84 1.65
N GLY A 206 14.08 -7.89 1.93
CA GLY A 206 14.39 -6.60 2.54
C GLY A 206 14.80 -5.50 1.56
N GLN A 207 14.66 -5.70 0.24
CA GLN A 207 14.83 -4.60 -0.71
C GLN A 207 13.66 -3.63 -0.58
N ILE A 208 13.92 -2.34 -0.72
CA ILE A 208 12.95 -1.28 -0.43
C ILE A 208 12.70 -0.48 -1.68
N LEU A 209 11.43 -0.36 -2.08
CA LEU A 209 10.97 0.54 -3.13
C LEU A 209 10.69 1.93 -2.56
N GLY A 210 10.97 2.96 -3.33
CA GLY A 210 10.45 4.29 -3.05
C GLY A 210 10.66 5.28 -4.18
N THR A 211 10.51 6.55 -3.83
CA THR A 211 10.63 7.69 -4.75
C THR A 211 11.53 8.75 -4.15
N CYS A 212 12.50 9.21 -4.92
CA CYS A 212 13.38 10.33 -4.56
C CYS A 212 13.03 11.57 -5.38
N TYR A 213 13.05 12.71 -4.70
CA TYR A 213 12.65 14.00 -5.24
C TYR A 213 13.86 14.93 -5.38
N TYR A 214 13.99 15.54 -6.54
CA TYR A 214 15.10 16.42 -6.90
C TYR A 214 14.54 17.84 -7.04
N THR A 215 15.16 18.81 -6.37
CA THR A 215 14.80 20.23 -6.52
C THR A 215 14.95 20.65 -7.98
N GLY A 216 13.85 21.08 -8.58
CA GLY A 216 13.87 21.84 -9.83
C GLY A 216 14.23 23.31 -9.56
N THR A 217 14.50 24.06 -10.63
CA THR A 217 14.84 25.50 -10.56
C THR A 217 13.62 26.41 -10.37
N GLY A 218 12.54 25.96 -9.70
CA GLY A 218 11.26 26.68 -9.59
C GLY A 218 10.36 26.18 -8.46
N SER A 219 9.36 27.01 -8.10
CA SER A 219 8.62 27.02 -6.81
C SER A 219 7.89 25.72 -6.42
N GLY A 220 8.16 25.24 -5.19
CA GLY A 220 7.21 24.51 -4.35
C GLY A 220 7.04 23.01 -4.57
N THR A 221 7.10 22.53 -5.82
CA THR A 221 7.00 21.09 -6.14
C THR A 221 8.29 20.60 -6.78
N PRO A 222 8.87 19.46 -6.35
CA PRO A 222 10.02 18.88 -7.05
C PRO A 222 9.63 18.58 -8.50
N GLY A 223 10.18 19.34 -9.46
CA GLY A 223 9.89 19.15 -10.88
C GLY A 223 10.39 17.81 -11.45
N VAL A 224 11.26 17.13 -10.69
CA VAL A 224 11.88 15.85 -11.02
C VAL A 224 11.73 14.90 -9.83
N TYR A 225 11.18 13.72 -10.11
CA TYR A 225 11.08 12.62 -9.15
C TYR A 225 11.34 11.30 -9.85
N LYS A 226 12.03 10.40 -9.16
CA LYS A 226 12.52 9.14 -9.72
C LYS A 226 12.25 7.98 -8.77
N THR A 227 11.81 6.88 -9.34
CA THR A 227 11.77 5.57 -8.72
C THR A 227 13.16 5.16 -8.29
N VAL A 228 13.25 4.64 -7.07
CA VAL A 228 14.48 4.14 -6.49
C VAL A 228 14.25 2.78 -5.83
N GLN A 229 15.32 2.00 -5.73
CA GLN A 229 15.34 0.78 -4.93
C GLN A 229 16.56 0.80 -4.02
N TRP A 230 16.35 0.75 -2.70
CA TRP A 230 17.46 0.49 -1.77
C TRP A 230 17.71 -1.01 -1.69
N PRO A 231 18.99 -1.43 -1.61
CA PRO A 231 19.32 -2.80 -1.27
C PRO A 231 18.90 -3.13 0.16
N ALA A 232 18.83 -4.42 0.46
CA ALA A 232 18.55 -4.91 1.79
C ALA A 232 19.46 -4.27 2.85
N GLY A 233 18.85 -3.84 3.96
CA GLY A 233 19.53 -3.14 5.05
C GLY A 233 19.66 -1.62 4.88
N GLY A 234 19.40 -1.06 3.69
CA GLY A 234 19.24 0.39 3.52
C GLY A 234 20.49 1.27 3.71
N THR A 235 21.66 0.67 3.98
CA THR A 235 22.90 1.39 4.31
C THR A 235 23.66 1.93 3.10
N SER A 236 23.30 1.48 1.90
CA SER A 236 23.95 1.89 0.64
C SER A 236 23.04 2.81 -0.17
N ALA A 237 23.62 3.63 -1.03
CA ALA A 237 22.86 4.44 -1.97
C ALA A 237 21.94 3.56 -2.84
N PRO A 238 20.71 4.00 -3.11
CA PRO A 238 19.78 3.21 -3.90
C PRO A 238 20.16 3.21 -5.38
N ALA A 239 19.70 2.17 -6.09
CA ALA A 239 19.59 2.23 -7.54
C ALA A 239 18.53 3.27 -7.92
N VAL A 240 18.79 4.08 -8.95
CA VAL A 240 17.88 5.13 -9.41
C VAL A 240 17.52 4.87 -10.88
N MET A 241 16.23 4.83 -11.21
CA MET A 241 15.81 4.72 -12.60
C MET A 241 15.99 6.07 -13.31
N THR A 242 16.87 6.10 -14.32
CA THR A 242 17.26 7.35 -15.01
C THR A 242 16.60 7.50 -16.37
N THR A 243 16.38 6.38 -17.06
CA THR A 243 15.90 6.35 -18.44
C THR A 243 14.77 5.35 -18.62
N ILE A 244 13.97 5.54 -19.66
CA ILE A 244 12.99 4.56 -20.14
C ILE A 244 13.19 4.43 -21.65
N ASN A 245 13.49 3.20 -22.09
CA ASN A 245 13.90 2.90 -23.47
C ASN A 245 15.00 3.84 -23.99
N GLY A 246 16.05 4.05 -23.18
CA GLY A 246 17.20 4.89 -23.51
C GLY A 246 16.95 6.41 -23.42
N SER A 247 15.71 6.85 -23.25
CA SER A 247 15.36 8.28 -23.13
C SER A 247 15.30 8.72 -21.67
N THR A 248 15.78 9.93 -21.36
CA THR A 248 15.75 10.46 -19.99
C THR A 248 14.31 10.57 -19.46
N SER A 249 14.05 9.99 -18.29
CA SER A 249 12.78 10.08 -17.59
C SER A 249 12.90 11.04 -16.41
N LEU A 250 12.22 12.19 -16.47
CA LEU A 250 12.27 13.21 -15.43
C LEU A 250 11.25 12.97 -14.30
N ARG A 251 10.17 12.24 -14.58
CA ARG A 251 9.05 12.04 -13.66
C ARG A 251 8.58 10.60 -13.75
N ASN A 252 9.04 9.78 -12.80
CA ASN A 252 8.65 8.39 -12.66
C ASN A 252 8.55 8.01 -11.18
N SER A 253 7.53 7.23 -10.84
CA SER A 253 7.32 6.67 -9.51
C SER A 253 7.03 5.19 -9.64
N GLY A 254 7.66 4.38 -8.79
CA GLY A 254 7.30 2.97 -8.67
C GLY A 254 5.97 2.86 -7.96
N VAL A 255 5.23 1.79 -8.26
CA VAL A 255 3.94 1.50 -7.65
C VAL A 255 4.03 0.19 -6.86
N ALA A 256 4.59 -0.85 -7.46
CA ALA A 256 4.70 -2.16 -6.82
C ALA A 256 6.04 -2.83 -7.17
N MET A 257 6.49 -3.70 -6.27
CA MET A 257 7.73 -4.48 -6.40
C MET A 257 7.46 -5.94 -6.05
N ASN A 258 7.96 -6.85 -6.88
CA ASN A 258 7.83 -8.29 -6.62
C ASN A 258 8.98 -8.84 -5.75
N ALA A 259 8.89 -10.12 -5.39
CA ALA A 259 9.89 -10.79 -4.55
C ALA A 259 11.31 -10.81 -5.13
N SER A 260 11.45 -10.70 -6.46
CA SER A 260 12.75 -10.63 -7.15
C SER A 260 13.31 -9.21 -7.23
N GLY A 261 12.57 -8.20 -6.75
CA GLY A 261 12.95 -6.80 -6.82
C GLY A 261 12.62 -6.11 -8.15
N GLN A 262 11.83 -6.75 -9.02
CA GLN A 262 11.34 -6.12 -10.25
C GLN A 262 10.21 -5.16 -9.89
N ILE A 263 10.22 -3.99 -10.50
CA ILE A 263 9.36 -2.87 -10.16
C ILE A 263 8.47 -2.56 -11.35
N THR A 264 7.18 -2.34 -11.11
CA THR A 264 6.31 -1.64 -12.05
C THR A 264 5.97 -0.26 -11.51
N GLY A 265 5.71 0.67 -12.42
CA GLY A 265 5.34 2.03 -12.03
C GLY A 265 4.83 2.86 -13.18
N ASN A 266 4.68 4.16 -12.90
CA ASN A 266 4.08 5.12 -13.80
C ASN A 266 5.01 6.30 -14.06
N ARG A 267 5.00 6.79 -15.30
CA ARG A 267 5.78 7.97 -15.73
C ARG A 267 4.88 9.02 -16.37
N VAL A 268 5.31 10.27 -16.31
CA VAL A 268 4.72 11.34 -17.11
C VAL A 268 5.40 11.38 -18.48
N LYS A 269 4.61 11.22 -19.55
CA LYS A 269 5.02 11.31 -20.96
C LYS A 269 4.99 12.76 -21.44
N ALA A 270 5.40 12.97 -22.70
CA ALA A 270 5.14 14.23 -23.40
C ALA A 270 3.62 14.51 -23.43
N GLY A 271 3.25 15.79 -23.29
CA GLY A 271 1.84 16.21 -23.23
C GLY A 271 1.16 15.96 -21.87
N GLY A 272 1.89 15.50 -20.85
CA GLY A 272 1.34 15.30 -19.49
C GLY A 272 0.65 13.96 -19.26
N LEU A 273 0.50 13.14 -20.31
CA LEU A 273 -0.14 11.82 -20.24
C LEU A 273 0.67 10.82 -19.42
N THR A 274 -0.01 9.87 -18.78
CA THR A 274 0.66 8.82 -17.99
C THR A 274 0.98 7.59 -18.84
N GLY A 275 2.12 6.96 -18.56
CA GLY A 275 2.54 5.71 -19.19
C GLY A 275 3.10 4.71 -18.17
N PRO A 276 2.73 3.44 -18.25
CA PRO A 276 3.26 2.42 -17.37
C PRO A 276 4.66 1.97 -17.81
N PHE A 277 5.46 1.48 -16.87
CA PHE A 277 6.76 0.90 -17.12
C PHE A 277 7.03 -0.30 -16.21
N VAL A 278 8.02 -1.09 -16.60
CA VAL A 278 8.70 -2.07 -15.75
C VAL A 278 10.18 -1.74 -15.67
N TRP A 279 10.78 -2.03 -14.54
CA TRP A 279 12.19 -1.79 -14.30
C TRP A 279 12.75 -2.92 -13.45
N ASP A 280 13.86 -3.49 -13.90
CA ASP A 280 14.65 -4.44 -13.13
C ASP A 280 15.97 -3.76 -12.74
N PRO A 281 16.13 -3.34 -11.48
CA PRO A 281 17.35 -2.70 -10.98
C PRO A 281 18.60 -3.58 -11.12
N ALA A 282 18.45 -4.91 -11.18
CA ALA A 282 19.56 -5.83 -11.37
C ALA A 282 20.15 -5.75 -12.80
N THR A 283 19.37 -5.22 -13.76
CA THR A 283 19.80 -5.07 -15.16
C THR A 283 20.32 -3.65 -15.49
N GLY A 284 20.21 -2.71 -14.56
CA GLY A 284 20.70 -1.33 -14.70
C GLY A 284 19.66 -0.27 -14.39
N THR A 285 19.84 0.94 -14.92
CA THR A 285 19.01 2.12 -14.59
C THR A 285 17.96 2.46 -15.65
N ASN A 286 17.77 1.58 -16.64
CA ASN A 286 16.85 1.78 -17.76
C ASN A 286 15.58 0.95 -17.57
N GLY A 287 14.43 1.63 -17.44
CA GLY A 287 13.12 0.99 -17.50
C GLY A 287 12.68 0.68 -18.93
N ILE A 288 11.68 -0.19 -19.04
CA ILE A 288 11.04 -0.59 -20.29
C ILE A 288 9.58 -0.12 -20.23
N PRO A 289 9.07 0.62 -21.23
CA PRO A 289 7.68 1.01 -21.26
C PRO A 289 6.80 -0.22 -21.49
N ILE A 290 5.68 -0.29 -20.76
CA ILE A 290 4.63 -1.26 -21.07
C ILE A 290 3.84 -0.71 -22.27
N PRO A 291 3.60 -1.51 -23.33
CA PRO A 291 2.76 -1.09 -24.46
C PRO A 291 1.36 -0.67 -24.01
N LEU A 292 0.71 0.19 -24.78
CA LEU A 292 -0.68 0.57 -24.51
C LEU A 292 -1.62 -0.38 -25.26
N LEU A 293 -2.85 -0.54 -24.73
CA LEU A 293 -3.94 -1.16 -25.46
C LEU A 293 -4.19 -0.42 -26.78
N SER A 294 -4.68 -1.14 -27.79
CA SER A 294 -4.97 -0.55 -29.10
C SER A 294 -6.02 0.57 -28.96
N GLY A 295 -5.69 1.77 -29.45
CA GLY A 295 -6.57 2.95 -29.31
C GLY A 295 -6.37 3.73 -28.02
N SER A 296 -5.52 3.26 -27.10
CA SER A 296 -5.26 3.95 -25.84
C SER A 296 -4.23 5.08 -25.96
N SER A 297 -4.47 6.18 -25.26
CA SER A 297 -3.56 7.33 -25.17
C SER A 297 -2.73 7.34 -23.87
N GLN A 298 -3.23 6.69 -22.82
CA GLN A 298 -2.60 6.63 -21.50
C GLN A 298 -3.00 5.36 -20.74
N ALA A 299 -2.11 4.92 -19.86
CA ALA A 299 -2.35 3.79 -18.99
C ALA A 299 -1.57 3.93 -17.68
N VAL A 300 -2.02 3.18 -16.68
CA VAL A 300 -1.38 3.10 -15.36
C VAL A 300 -1.18 1.64 -14.98
N ALA A 301 0.00 1.33 -14.45
CA ALA A 301 0.26 0.08 -13.76
C ALA A 301 -0.13 0.21 -12.29
N LYS A 302 -0.63 -0.89 -11.71
CA LYS A 302 -1.17 -0.95 -10.34
C LYS A 302 -0.46 -2.01 -9.48
N ALA A 303 -0.17 -3.18 -10.04
CA ALA A 303 0.48 -4.25 -9.28
C ALA A 303 1.35 -5.15 -10.19
N ILE A 304 2.25 -5.91 -9.57
CA ILE A 304 3.12 -6.90 -10.24
C ILE A 304 3.21 -8.18 -9.41
N SER A 305 3.07 -9.33 -10.05
CA SER A 305 3.22 -10.65 -9.43
C SER A 305 4.68 -11.14 -9.41
N ASN A 306 4.96 -12.21 -8.65
CA ASN A 306 6.30 -12.82 -8.58
C ASN A 306 6.71 -13.56 -9.86
N ASN A 307 5.76 -13.95 -10.70
CA ASN A 307 6.03 -14.50 -12.04
C ASN A 307 6.10 -13.44 -13.14
N GLY A 308 6.08 -12.14 -12.79
CA GLY A 308 6.30 -11.06 -13.75
C GLY A 308 5.08 -10.75 -14.60
N ILE A 309 3.89 -10.79 -14.03
CA ILE A 309 2.67 -10.28 -14.66
C ILE A 309 2.35 -8.94 -14.01
N VAL A 310 2.23 -7.89 -14.81
CA VAL A 310 1.81 -6.57 -14.37
C VAL A 310 0.34 -6.37 -14.70
N VAL A 311 -0.42 -5.82 -13.77
CA VAL A 311 -1.82 -5.44 -14.00
C VAL A 311 -2.03 -3.94 -13.86
N GLY A 312 -3.08 -3.43 -14.50
CA GLY A 312 -3.49 -2.05 -14.42
C GLY A 312 -4.66 -1.75 -15.33
N CYS A 313 -4.79 -0.49 -15.75
CA CYS A 313 -5.80 -0.06 -16.71
C CYS A 313 -5.29 0.99 -17.69
N GLY A 314 -5.85 0.99 -18.90
CA GLY A 314 -5.61 1.96 -19.95
C GLY A 314 -6.89 2.67 -20.36
N GLU A 315 -6.79 3.93 -20.76
CA GLU A 315 -7.95 4.65 -21.30
C GLU A 315 -8.11 4.30 -22.78
N VAL A 316 -9.19 3.63 -23.16
CA VAL A 316 -9.54 3.22 -24.53
C VAL A 316 -10.85 3.91 -24.90
N ASN A 317 -10.82 4.80 -25.90
CA ASN A 317 -12.01 5.54 -26.35
C ASN A 317 -12.78 6.32 -25.26
N GLY A 318 -12.08 6.74 -24.19
CA GLY A 318 -12.67 7.46 -23.05
C GLY A 318 -13.18 6.57 -21.92
N GLU A 319 -13.03 5.25 -22.05
CA GLU A 319 -13.36 4.26 -21.02
C GLU A 319 -12.08 3.64 -20.44
N SER A 320 -12.10 3.25 -19.17
CA SER A 320 -10.99 2.52 -18.54
C SER A 320 -11.10 1.04 -18.86
N GLU A 321 -10.04 0.45 -19.42
CA GLU A 321 -9.96 -0.98 -19.73
C GLU A 321 -8.78 -1.63 -18.98
N ALA A 322 -9.08 -2.68 -18.22
CA ALA A 322 -8.12 -3.45 -17.45
C ALA A 322 -7.20 -4.27 -18.36
N PHE A 323 -5.93 -4.42 -17.98
CA PHE A 323 -4.96 -5.22 -18.72
C PHE A 323 -4.07 -6.06 -17.82
N ALA A 324 -3.54 -7.14 -18.40
CA ALA A 324 -2.40 -7.90 -17.90
C ALA A 324 -1.24 -7.81 -18.90
N TYR A 325 -0.03 -7.53 -18.42
CA TYR A 325 1.19 -7.52 -19.20
C TYR A 325 2.17 -8.58 -18.68
N HIS A 326 2.45 -9.57 -19.52
CA HIS A 326 3.39 -10.64 -19.23
C HIS A 326 4.81 -10.19 -19.62
N LEU A 327 5.69 -10.03 -18.63
CA LEU A 327 7.11 -9.72 -18.87
C LEU A 327 7.75 -10.81 -19.74
N THR A 328 7.43 -12.07 -19.46
CA THR A 328 7.85 -13.20 -20.28
C THR A 328 7.06 -13.16 -21.60
N GLY A 329 7.77 -13.00 -22.71
CA GLY A 329 7.14 -12.88 -24.03
C GLY A 329 6.58 -11.49 -24.34
N ALA A 330 6.72 -10.51 -23.44
CA ALA A 330 6.34 -9.11 -23.65
C ALA A 330 4.93 -8.93 -24.23
N THR A 331 3.96 -9.68 -23.71
CA THR A 331 2.59 -9.75 -24.26
C THR A 331 1.62 -8.95 -23.40
N LEU A 332 0.87 -8.05 -24.03
CA LEU A 332 -0.22 -7.29 -23.40
C LEU A 332 -1.56 -7.93 -23.76
N ILE A 333 -2.37 -8.22 -22.75
CA ILE A 333 -3.66 -8.89 -22.88
C ILE A 333 -4.73 -8.03 -22.18
N PRO A 334 -5.80 -7.62 -22.87
CA PRO A 334 -6.95 -7.03 -22.21
C PRO A 334 -7.60 -8.04 -21.27
N ILE A 335 -8.00 -7.61 -20.07
CA ILE A 335 -8.78 -8.44 -19.16
C ILE A 335 -10.25 -8.17 -19.52
N THR A 336 -10.85 -9.04 -20.34
CA THR A 336 -12.21 -8.81 -20.84
C THR A 336 -13.25 -8.97 -19.72
N SER A 337 -13.83 -7.81 -19.36
CA SER A 337 -15.01 -7.54 -18.53
C SER A 337 -14.99 -8.18 -17.13
N LEU A 338 -14.52 -7.40 -16.17
CA LEU A 338 -14.89 -7.58 -14.77
C LEU A 338 -16.39 -7.27 -14.50
N GLY A 339 -17.16 -6.87 -15.51
CA GLY A 339 -18.58 -6.54 -15.48
C GLY A 339 -18.98 -5.91 -16.82
N ALA A 340 -20.26 -5.86 -17.16
CA ALA A 340 -20.72 -5.37 -18.47
C ALA A 340 -20.80 -3.82 -18.60
N GLY A 341 -20.34 -3.06 -17.59
CA GLY A 341 -20.22 -1.61 -17.64
C GLY A 341 -18.82 -1.21 -18.11
N GLY A 342 -18.75 -0.25 -19.03
CA GLY A 342 -17.56 0.02 -19.86
C GLY A 342 -16.26 0.41 -19.14
N ASN A 343 -16.28 0.71 -17.84
CA ASN A 343 -15.06 1.03 -17.08
C ASN A 343 -14.64 -0.09 -16.13
N ASP A 344 -13.42 -0.60 -16.30
CA ASP A 344 -12.77 -1.51 -15.35
C ASP A 344 -11.29 -1.18 -15.12
N CYS A 345 -10.78 -1.60 -13.96
CA CYS A 345 -9.37 -1.52 -13.64
C CYS A 345 -8.95 -2.67 -12.73
N ALA A 346 -7.80 -3.27 -13.05
CA ALA A 346 -7.16 -4.27 -12.20
C ALA A 346 -6.20 -3.58 -11.23
N ASP A 347 -6.56 -3.56 -9.95
CA ASP A 347 -5.79 -2.86 -8.91
C ASP A 347 -4.78 -3.78 -8.19
N ALA A 348 -5.06 -5.07 -8.11
CA ALA A 348 -4.22 -6.04 -7.40
C ALA A 348 -4.06 -7.34 -8.19
N ILE A 349 -2.94 -8.01 -7.97
CA ILE A 349 -2.67 -9.34 -8.51
C ILE A 349 -2.04 -10.22 -7.43
N SER A 350 -2.49 -11.47 -7.37
CA SER A 350 -1.94 -12.50 -6.49
C SER A 350 -0.44 -12.74 -6.77
N PRO A 351 0.36 -13.13 -5.77
CA PRO A 351 1.80 -13.31 -5.97
C PRO A 351 2.17 -14.36 -7.02
N ASN A 352 1.35 -15.39 -7.20
CA ASN A 352 1.53 -16.40 -8.25
C ASN A 352 0.98 -15.96 -9.63
N GLY A 353 0.34 -14.79 -9.70
CA GLY A 353 -0.25 -14.24 -10.91
C GLY A 353 -1.48 -14.98 -11.43
N ALA A 354 -2.16 -15.78 -10.59
CA ALA A 354 -3.33 -16.57 -11.01
C ALA A 354 -4.65 -15.79 -10.92
N TYR A 355 -4.74 -14.89 -9.95
CA TYR A 355 -5.92 -14.09 -9.64
C TYR A 355 -5.60 -12.60 -9.67
N THR A 356 -6.53 -11.82 -10.21
CA THR A 356 -6.53 -10.37 -10.24
C THR A 356 -7.78 -9.86 -9.53
N ALA A 357 -7.65 -8.77 -8.78
CA ALA A 357 -8.78 -8.07 -8.18
C ALA A 357 -8.78 -6.60 -8.59
N GLY A 358 -9.96 -5.97 -8.59
CA GLY A 358 -10.10 -4.59 -9.02
C GLY A 358 -11.54 -4.08 -8.91
N ILE A 359 -11.85 -3.11 -9.76
CA ILE A 359 -13.18 -2.49 -9.87
C ILE A 359 -13.73 -2.63 -11.29
N SER A 360 -15.04 -2.78 -11.39
CA SER A 360 -15.78 -2.75 -12.66
C SER A 360 -17.11 -2.05 -12.51
N GLU A 361 -17.50 -1.25 -13.49
CA GLU A 361 -18.87 -0.77 -13.57
C GLU A 361 -19.81 -1.89 -14.04
N ASP A 362 -21.03 -1.89 -13.52
CA ASP A 362 -22.12 -2.71 -14.04
C ASP A 362 -22.85 -1.99 -15.18
N ALA A 363 -23.66 -2.73 -15.95
CA ALA A 363 -24.43 -2.15 -17.05
C ALA A 363 -25.67 -1.35 -16.57
N SER A 364 -25.95 -1.29 -15.27
CA SER A 364 -27.22 -0.80 -14.72
C SER A 364 -27.10 0.61 -14.13
N VAL A 365 -25.90 1.06 -13.75
CA VAL A 365 -25.65 2.43 -13.27
C VAL A 365 -24.21 2.86 -13.60
N SER A 366 -24.04 3.88 -14.45
CA SER A 366 -22.75 4.34 -14.99
C SER A 366 -21.79 5.00 -13.97
N GLN A 367 -21.94 4.72 -12.67
CA GLN A 367 -21.18 5.36 -11.57
C GLN A 367 -20.96 4.45 -10.35
N GLN A 368 -21.44 3.19 -10.34
CA GLN A 368 -21.17 2.26 -9.24
C GLN A 368 -20.10 1.27 -9.71
N GLY A 369 -18.89 1.39 -9.15
CA GLY A 369 -17.82 0.42 -9.34
C GLY A 369 -17.96 -0.71 -8.32
N ASP A 370 -18.17 -1.93 -8.81
CA ASP A 370 -18.23 -3.14 -8.00
C ASP A 370 -16.84 -3.75 -7.87
N GLY A 371 -16.50 -4.20 -6.66
CA GLY A 371 -15.28 -4.96 -6.39
C GLY A 371 -15.37 -6.37 -6.97
N VAL A 372 -14.33 -6.80 -7.67
CA VAL A 372 -14.39 -7.92 -8.61
C VAL A 372 -13.08 -8.69 -8.59
N VAL A 373 -13.17 -10.03 -8.68
CA VAL A 373 -12.02 -10.95 -8.73
C VAL A 373 -12.14 -11.84 -9.95
N ALA A 374 -11.07 -11.98 -10.72
CA ALA A 374 -11.02 -12.81 -11.92
C ALA A 374 -9.72 -13.61 -12.01
N ASN A 375 -9.73 -14.67 -12.83
CA ASN A 375 -8.49 -15.32 -13.24
C ASN A 375 -7.68 -14.36 -14.12
N THR A 376 -6.38 -14.27 -13.86
CA THR A 376 -5.48 -13.49 -14.71
C THR A 376 -5.24 -14.25 -16.03
N PRO A 377 -5.41 -13.59 -17.19
CA PRO A 377 -5.29 -14.23 -18.50
C PRO A 377 -3.85 -14.52 -18.93
#